data_AF-A0A660QYL7-F1
#
_entry.id   AF-A0A660QYL7-F1
#
_cell.length_a   1.000
_cell.length_b   1.000
_cell.length_c   1.000
_cell.angle_alpha   90.00
_cell.angle_beta   90.00
_cell.angle_gamma   90.00
#
_symmetry.space_group_name_H-M   'P 1'
#
loop_
_entity.id
_entity.type
_entity.pdbx_description
1 polymer ?
#
loop_
_entity_poly.entity_id
_entity_poly.type
_entity_poly.pdbx_seq_one_letter_code
_entity_poly.pdbx_strand_id
1 'polypeptide(L)'
;MKTIEPLTLKYLALSLLCSALALSAGAQAPRPNIVFIMVDDMGYSDIGCYGGEIETPHVDSLAESGLRFTNFRVTPMCVVSRASILSG
;
A
#
# COMPACT_ATOMS: atom_id res chain seq x y z
N MET A 1 -31.84 -50.22 1.72
CA MET A 1 -31.10 -49.14 2.39
C MET A 1 -29.63 -49.31 2.00
N LYS A 2 -29.13 -48.59 0.98
CA LYS A 2 -27.75 -48.78 0.48
C LYS A 2 -26.79 -48.09 1.45
N THR A 3 -25.90 -48.84 2.08
CA THR A 3 -24.83 -48.33 2.94
C THR A 3 -23.86 -47.51 2.10
N ILE A 4 -23.54 -46.30 2.56
CA ILE A 4 -22.64 -45.38 1.87
C ILE A 4 -21.19 -45.87 2.11
N GLU A 5 -20.46 -46.13 1.02
CA GLU A 5 -19.05 -46.57 1.07
C GLU A 5 -18.15 -45.51 1.75
N PRO A 6 -17.16 -45.91 2.58
CA PRO A 6 -16.30 -44.99 3.34
C PRO A 6 -15.47 -44.05 2.46
N LEU A 7 -15.25 -44.42 1.20
CA LEU A 7 -14.54 -43.62 0.21
C LEU A 7 -15.37 -42.40 -0.24
N THR A 8 -16.69 -42.56 -0.38
CA THR A 8 -17.63 -41.48 -0.74
C THR A 8 -17.69 -40.40 0.35
N LEU A 9 -17.60 -40.80 1.62
CA LEU A 9 -17.57 -39.87 2.75
C LEU A 9 -16.30 -39.01 2.76
N LYS A 10 -15.14 -39.58 2.37
CA LYS A 10 -13.87 -38.84 2.26
C LYS A 10 -13.90 -37.81 1.14
N TYR A 11 -14.45 -38.17 -0.03
CA TYR A 11 -14.57 -37.23 -1.14
C TYR A 11 -15.55 -36.10 -0.85
N LEU A 12 -16.64 -36.39 -0.13
CA LEU A 12 -17.58 -35.36 0.31
C LEU A 12 -16.96 -34.42 1.35
N ALA A 13 -16.20 -34.95 2.31
CA ALA A 13 -15.46 -34.12 3.27
C ALA A 13 -14.41 -33.22 2.59
N LEU A 14 -13.70 -33.75 1.59
CA LEU A 14 -12.71 -33.00 0.82
C LEU A 14 -13.36 -31.91 -0.03
N SER A 15 -14.50 -32.17 -0.67
CA SER A 15 -15.22 -31.15 -1.44
C SER A 15 -15.76 -30.04 -0.55
N LEU A 16 -16.32 -30.38 0.61
CA LEU A 16 -16.76 -29.41 1.62
C LEU A 16 -15.60 -28.54 2.14
N LEU A 17 -14.44 -29.13 2.39
CA LEU A 17 -13.25 -28.40 2.83
C LEU A 17 -12.75 -27.41 1.75
N CYS A 18 -12.70 -27.85 0.49
CA CYS A 18 -12.33 -27.00 -0.64
C CYS A 18 -13.32 -25.83 -0.83
N SER A 19 -14.62 -26.07 -0.69
CA SER A 19 -15.64 -25.03 -0.79
C SER A 19 -15.55 -24.02 0.35
N ALA A 20 -15.23 -24.45 1.58
CA ALA A 20 -15.06 -23.57 2.72
C ALA A 20 -13.86 -22.62 2.56
N LEU A 21 -12.74 -23.12 2.03
CA LEU A 21 -11.54 -22.32 1.75
C LEU A 21 -11.79 -21.26 0.68
N ALA A 22 -12.56 -21.60 -0.36
CA ALA A 22 -12.93 -20.66 -1.43
C ALA A 22 -13.80 -19.49 -0.91
N LEU A 23 -14.67 -19.74 0.07
CA LEU A 23 -15.54 -18.71 0.65
C LEU A 23 -14.75 -17.70 1.51
N SER A 24 -13.65 -18.12 2.14
CA SER A 24 -12.81 -17.25 2.96
C SER A 24 -11.95 -16.28 2.15
N ALA A 25 -11.74 -16.52 0.85
CA ALA A 25 -10.88 -15.69 0.00
C ALA A 25 -11.55 -14.39 -0.48
N GLY A 26 -12.85 -14.20 -0.21
CA GLY A 26 -13.65 -13.09 -0.74
C GLY A 26 -13.68 -11.81 0.11
N ALA A 27 -12.90 -11.72 1.19
CA ALA A 27 -12.82 -10.48 1.97
C ALA A 27 -12.02 -9.43 1.18
N GLN A 28 -12.73 -8.62 0.39
CA GLN A 28 -12.15 -7.47 -0.29
C GLN A 28 -11.52 -6.55 0.77
N ALA A 29 -10.19 -6.42 0.74
CA ALA A 29 -9.51 -5.49 1.61
C ALA A 29 -10.13 -4.09 1.42
N PRO A 30 -10.40 -3.35 2.51
CA PRO A 30 -10.93 -2.00 2.40
C PRO A 30 -10.06 -1.18 1.46
N ARG A 31 -10.68 -0.45 0.53
CA ARG A 31 -9.94 0.45 -0.35
C ARG A 31 -9.31 1.55 0.53
N PRO A 32 -7.97 1.73 0.50
CA PRO A 32 -7.34 2.74 1.31
C PRO A 32 -7.70 4.14 0.80
N ASN A 33 -7.79 5.09 1.74
CA ASN A 33 -7.79 6.51 1.39
C ASN A 33 -6.36 6.94 1.07
N ILE A 34 -6.19 7.76 0.04
CA ILE A 34 -4.88 8.30 -0.36
C ILE A 34 -4.89 9.80 -0.09
N VAL A 35 -3.95 10.27 0.72
CA VAL A 35 -3.67 11.69 0.93
C VAL A 35 -2.35 12.02 0.27
N PHE A 36 -2.38 12.81 -0.80
CA PHE A 36 -1.20 13.26 -1.51
C PHE A 36 -0.83 14.68 -1.05
N ILE A 37 0.32 14.83 -0.39
CA ILE A 37 0.84 16.11 0.10
C ILE A 37 2.03 16.50 -0.78
N MET A 38 1.96 17.66 -1.40
CA MET A 38 3.02 18.24 -2.22
C MET A 38 3.33 19.64 -1.70
N VAL A 39 4.61 19.93 -1.54
CA VAL A 39 5.07 21.24 -1.07
C VAL A 39 5.80 21.94 -2.21
N ASP A 40 5.47 23.21 -2.43
CA ASP A 40 6.09 24.03 -3.48
C ASP A 40 7.48 24.48 -3.04
N ASP A 41 8.43 24.54 -3.98
CA ASP A 41 9.80 25.05 -3.80
C ASP A 41 10.59 24.48 -2.61
N MET A 42 10.37 23.21 -2.25
CA MET A 42 11.14 22.51 -1.21
C MET A 42 12.43 21.90 -1.79
N GLY A 43 13.56 22.32 -1.25
CA GLY A 43 14.88 21.74 -1.48
C GLY A 43 15.08 20.39 -0.77
N TYR A 44 16.08 19.62 -1.24
CA TYR A 44 16.35 18.29 -0.69
C TYR A 44 16.71 18.32 0.80
N SER A 45 17.48 19.30 1.23
CA SER A 45 17.98 19.44 2.61
C SER A 45 17.13 20.39 3.45
N ASP A 46 15.88 20.67 3.08
CA ASP A 46 15.03 21.59 3.84
C ASP A 46 14.34 20.91 5.05
N ILE A 47 14.27 19.58 5.04
CA ILE A 47 13.62 18.79 6.10
C ILE A 47 14.63 17.92 6.87
N GLY A 48 14.41 17.78 8.17
CA GLY A 48 15.31 17.13 9.11
C GLY A 48 15.71 15.71 8.70
N CYS A 49 14.76 14.92 8.21
CA CYS A 49 15.04 13.54 7.78
C CYS A 49 16.02 13.44 6.59
N TYR A 50 16.26 14.50 5.81
CA TYR A 50 17.30 14.56 4.76
C TYR A 50 18.55 15.35 5.17
N GLY A 51 18.69 15.69 6.46
CA GLY A 51 19.82 16.45 7.00
C GLY A 51 19.61 17.96 7.05
N GLY A 52 18.35 18.43 6.99
CA GLY A 52 18.03 19.83 7.19
C GLY A 52 18.23 20.32 8.62
N GLU A 53 18.50 21.61 8.77
CA GLU A 53 18.78 22.26 10.05
C GLU A 53 17.49 22.65 10.82
N ILE A 54 16.36 22.73 10.11
CA ILE A 54 15.06 23.08 10.70
C ILE A 54 14.40 21.82 11.27
N GLU A 55 13.91 21.92 12.50
CA GLU A 55 13.16 20.82 13.13
C GLU A 55 11.83 20.57 12.39
N THR A 56 11.66 19.36 11.84
CA THR A 56 10.45 18.95 11.11
C THR A 56 9.81 17.68 11.70
N PRO A 57 9.48 17.66 13.00
CA PRO A 57 9.19 16.42 13.75
C PRO A 57 8.01 15.62 13.17
N HIS A 58 7.01 16.28 12.59
CA HIS A 58 5.87 15.60 11.96
C HIS A 58 6.24 14.92 10.64
N VAL A 59 7.10 15.54 9.83
CA VAL A 59 7.59 14.96 8.58
C VAL A 59 8.58 13.83 8.87
N ASP A 60 9.42 14.02 9.89
CA ASP A 60 10.40 13.03 10.32
C ASP A 60 9.70 11.76 10.83
N SER A 61 8.64 11.91 11.63
CA SER A 61 7.82 10.77 12.09
C SER A 61 7.13 10.02 10.93
N LEU A 62 6.68 10.71 9.87
CA LEU A 62 6.15 10.07 8.67
C LEU A 62 7.23 9.28 7.91
N ALA A 63 8.46 9.81 7.86
CA ALA A 63 9.59 9.13 7.25
C ALA A 63 10.03 7.88 8.03
N GLU A 64 10.00 7.93 9.37
CA GLU A 64 10.34 6.80 10.25
C GLU A 64 9.30 5.68 10.22
N SER A 65 8.02 6.04 10.13
CA SER A 65 6.91 5.07 10.11
C SER A 65 6.58 4.53 8.71
N GLY A 66 7.29 5.00 7.69
CA GLY A 66 6.99 4.71 6.29
C GLY A 66 8.21 4.34 5.45
N LEU A 67 8.09 4.60 4.15
CA LEU A 67 9.18 4.46 3.19
C LEU A 67 9.69 5.84 2.79
N ARG A 68 11.00 6.02 2.83
CA ARG A 68 11.68 7.26 2.45
C ARG A 68 12.54 7.06 1.21
N PHE A 69 12.34 7.91 0.19
CA PHE A 69 13.13 7.89 -1.04
C PHE A 69 14.26 8.91 -0.98
N THR A 70 15.52 8.47 -1.07
CA THR A 70 16.68 9.37 -0.98
C THR A 70 17.20 9.87 -2.33
N ASN A 71 16.69 9.33 -3.45
CA ASN A 71 17.11 9.66 -4.81
C ASN A 71 15.90 9.87 -5.72
N PHE A 72 15.17 10.97 -5.49
CA PHE A 72 14.05 11.41 -6.34
C PHE A 72 14.49 12.59 -7.21
N ARG A 73 13.76 12.83 -8.31
CA ARG A 73 14.01 13.93 -9.24
C ARG A 73 12.72 14.67 -9.53
N VAL A 74 12.82 15.98 -9.66
CA VAL A 74 11.75 16.87 -10.11
C VAL A 74 12.16 17.55 -11.40
N THR A 75 11.20 18.07 -12.16
CA THR A 75 11.54 19.03 -13.23
C THR A 75 11.86 20.38 -12.58
N PRO A 76 12.82 21.16 -13.12
CA PRO A 76 13.23 22.45 -12.53
C PRO A 76 12.20 23.57 -12.81
N MET A 77 10.91 23.24 -12.76
CA MET A 77 9.79 24.15 -12.96
C MET A 77 8.52 23.58 -12.31
N CYS A 78 7.91 24.34 -11.40
CA CYS A 78 6.76 23.86 -10.61
C CYS A 78 5.56 23.47 -11.48
N VAL A 79 5.26 24.25 -12.53
CA VAL A 79 4.15 23.93 -13.45
C VAL A 79 4.37 22.62 -14.19
N VAL A 80 5.59 22.32 -14.61
CA VAL A 80 5.89 21.07 -15.32
C VAL A 80 5.84 19.89 -14.35
N SER A 81 6.44 20.01 -13.16
CA SER A 81 6.40 18.97 -12.13
C SER A 81 4.96 18.63 -11.72
N ARG A 82 4.12 19.66 -11.51
CA ARG A 82 2.70 19.48 -11.18
C ARG A 82 1.92 18.83 -12.31
N ALA A 83 2.14 19.28 -13.55
CA ALA A 83 1.48 18.69 -14.71
C ALA A 83 1.81 17.19 -14.83
N SER A 84 3.10 16.82 -14.76
CA SER A 84 3.54 15.41 -14.82
C SER A 84 2.96 14.53 -13.71
N ILE A 85 2.81 15.04 -12.50
CA ILE A 85 2.18 14.29 -11.40
C ILE A 85 0.69 14.01 -11.68
N LEU A 86 -0.02 15.00 -12.24
CA LEU A 86 -1.47 14.90 -12.45
C LEU A 86 -1.85 14.14 -13.73
N SER A 87 -1.00 14.18 -14.76
CA SER A 87 -1.23 13.49 -16.03
C SER A 87 -0.64 12.09 -16.11
N GLY A 88 0.36 11.78 -15.27
CA GLY A 88 1.30 10.69 -15.53
C GLY A 88 2.27 11.05 -16.66
#